data_AF-A0A9P8QPV6-F1
#
_entry.id   AF-A0A9P8QPV6-F1
#
_cell.length_a   1.000
_cell.length_b   1.000
_cell.length_c   1.000
_cell.angle_alpha   90.00
_cell.angle_beta   90.00
_cell.angle_gamma   90.00
#
_symmetry.space_group_name_H-M   'P 1'
#
loop_
_entity.id
_entity.type
_entity.pdbx_description
1 polymer ?
#
loop_
_entity_poly.entity_id
_entity_poly.type
_entity_poly.pdbx_seq_one_letter_code
_entity_poly.pdbx_strand_id
1 'polypeptide(L)' 'MFKAYNNLAPRTRLGVGIAVIAWGCVGLHLSDKAEEKFGYTPTEEDKAELRNMAPKITTVDKHQDR' A
#
# COMPACT_ATOMS: atom_id res chain seq x y z
N MET A 1 -17.52 0.29 -18.54
CA MET A 1 -16.39 -0.63 -18.24
C MET A 1 -16.68 -1.68 -17.15
N PHE A 2 -17.78 -1.63 -16.37
CA PHE A 2 -18.07 -2.62 -15.31
C PHE A 2 -19.28 -3.54 -15.59
N LYS A 3 -19.71 -3.69 -16.84
CA LYS A 3 -20.91 -4.49 -17.18
C LYS A 3 -20.78 -5.94 -16.72
N ALA A 4 -19.60 -6.55 -16.87
CA ALA A 4 -19.34 -7.92 -16.43
C ALA A 4 -19.52 -8.08 -14.91
N TYR A 5 -19.00 -7.14 -14.10
CA TYR A 5 -19.11 -7.16 -12.64
C TYR A 5 -20.55 -6.93 -12.16
N ASN A 6 -21.28 -6.03 -12.81
CA ASN A 6 -22.66 -5.69 -12.44
C ASN A 6 -23.70 -6.73 -12.91
N ASN A 7 -23.37 -7.56 -13.90
CA ASN A 7 -24.23 -8.67 -14.34
C ASN A 7 -24.15 -9.91 -13.44
N LEU A 8 -23.22 -9.97 -12.48
CA LEU A 8 -23.13 -11.08 -11.53
C LEU A 8 -24.26 -11.02 -10.50
N ALA A 9 -24.71 -12.20 -10.05
CA ALA A 9 -25.61 -12.29 -8.91
C ALA A 9 -24.99 -11.61 -7.67
N PRO A 10 -25.78 -10.94 -6.80
CA PRO A 10 -25.25 -10.14 -5.69
C PRO A 10 -24.29 -10.90 -4.76
N ARG A 11 -24.56 -12.18 -4.49
CA ARG A 11 -23.69 -13.04 -3.66
C ARG A 11 -22.36 -13.33 -4.33
N THR A 12 -22.37 -13.59 -5.64
CA THR A 12 -21.15 -13.84 -6.41
C THR A 12 -20.31 -12.58 -6.53
N ARG A 13 -20.94 -11.42 -6.72
CA ARG A 13 -20.28 -10.12 -6.76
C ARG A 13 -19.53 -9.81 -5.45
N LEU A 14 -20.16 -10.12 -4.31
CA LEU A 14 -19.53 -10.04 -2.99
C LEU A 14 -18.36 -11.01 -2.87
N GLY A 15 -18.55 -12.27 -3.28
CA GLY A 15 -17.49 -13.29 -3.27
C GLY A 15 -16.26 -12.89 -4.09
N VAL A 16 -16.46 -12.35 -5.29
CA VAL A 16 -15.37 -11.82 -6.13
C VAL A 16 -14.65 -10.66 -5.44
N GLY A 17 -15.39 -9.73 -4.83
CA GLY A 17 -14.80 -8.62 -4.09
C GLY A 17 -13.91 -9.10 -2.93
N ILE A 18 -14.40 -10.05 -2.14
CA ILE A 18 -13.64 -10.66 -1.04
C ILE A 18 -12.40 -11.39 -1.57
N ALA A 19 -12.54 -12.15 -2.66
CA ALA A 19 -11.43 -12.89 -3.25
C ALA A 19 -10.30 -11.96 -3.72
N VAL A 20 -10.64 -10.83 -4.37
CA VAL A 20 -9.65 -9.85 -4.81
C VAL A 20 -8.92 -9.22 -3.61
N ILE A 21 -9.65 -8.85 -2.56
CA ILE A 21 -9.06 -8.30 -1.34
C ILE A 21 -8.13 -9.32 -0.69
N ALA A 22 -8.59 -10.57 -0.52
CA ALA A 22 -7.81 -11.64 0.07
C ALA A 22 -6.53 -11.91 -0.72
N TRP A 23 -6.61 -11.94 -2.05
CA TRP A 23 -5.45 -12.09 -2.93
C TRP A 23 -4.44 -10.95 -2.76
N GLY A 24 -4.93 -9.71 -2.68
CA GLY A 24 -4.08 -8.54 -2.40
C GLY A 24 -3.37 -8.65 -1.05
N CYS A 25 -4.09 -9.01 0.02
CA CYS A 25 -3.51 -9.18 1.35
C CYS A 25 -2.45 -10.30 1.38
N VAL A 26 -2.71 -11.42 0.70
CA VAL A 26 -1.76 -12.53 0.59
C VAL A 26 -0.50 -12.08 -0.16
N GLY A 27 -0.65 -11.34 -1.26
CA GLY A 27 0.47 -10.79 -2.01
C GLY A 27 1.34 -9.85 -1.17
N LEU A 28 0.72 -8.94 -0.42
CA LEU A 28 1.44 -8.03 0.48
C LEU A 28 2.21 -8.79 1.57
N HIS A 29 1.57 -9.78 2.21
CA HIS A 29 2.23 -10.56 3.27
C HIS A 29 3.34 -11.48 2.75
N LEU A 30 3.20 -11.97 1.52
CA LEU A 30 4.27 -12.74 0.85
C LEU A 30 5.42 -11.83 0.40
N SER A 31 5.16 -10.56 0.05
CA SER A 31 6.20 -9.61 -0.35
C SER A 31 7.21 -9.40 0.77
N ASP A 32 6.75 -9.11 1.99
CA ASP A 32 7.63 -8.88 3.14
C ASP A 32 8.54 -10.10 3.40
N LYS A 33 7.98 -11.32 3.32
CA LYS A 33 8.74 -12.57 3.48
C LYS A 33 9.68 -12.85 2.31
N ALA A 34 9.31 -12.44 1.10
CA ALA A 34 10.16 -12.56 -0.06
C ALA A 34 11.34 -11.60 0.07
N GLU A 35 11.11 -10.33 0.44
CA GLU A 35 12.16 -9.34 0.67
C GLU A 35 13.19 -9.82 1.68
N GLU A 36 12.75 -10.43 2.79
CA GLU A 36 13.63 -11.04 3.79
C GLU A 36 14.47 -12.19 3.21
N LYS A 37 13.85 -13.11 2.46
CA LYS A 37 14.54 -14.28 1.89
C LYS A 37 15.48 -13.94 0.73
N PHE A 38 15.12 -12.95 -0.08
CA PHE A 38 15.91 -12.51 -1.23
C PHE A 38 16.95 -11.44 -0.85
N GLY A 39 16.99 -11.01 0.41
CA GLY A 39 17.97 -10.03 0.90
C GLY A 39 17.71 -8.61 0.40
N TYR A 40 16.45 -8.29 0.06
CA TYR A 40 16.01 -6.94 -0.28
C TYR A 40 15.64 -6.10 0.95
N THR A 41 15.88 -6.62 2.15
CA THR A 41 15.73 -5.87 3.39
C THR A 41 16.73 -4.70 3.40
N PRO A 42 16.26 -3.43 3.48
CA PRO A 42 17.15 -2.28 3.47
C PRO A 42 18.10 -2.30 4.67
N THR A 43 19.38 -2.05 4.41
CA THR A 43 20.39 -1.95 5.46
C THR A 43 20.21 -0.65 6.27
N GLU A 44 20.88 -0.54 7.42
CA GLU A 44 20.82 0.69 8.21
C GLU A 44 21.45 1.90 7.48
N GLU A 45 22.39 1.65 6.57
CA GLU A 45 23.01 2.67 5.71
C GLU A 45 22.00 3.19 4.67
N ASP A 46 21.26 2.31 4.00
CA ASP A 46 20.21 2.69 3.04
C ASP A 46 19.13 3.56 3.71
N LYS A 47 18.75 3.22 4.95
CA LYS A 47 17.79 4.02 5.74
C LYS A 47 18.34 5.38 6.12
N ALA A 48 19.65 5.51 6.33
CA ALA A 48 20.28 6.79 6.64
C ALA A 48 20.33 7.69 5.40
N GLU A 49 20.67 7.14 4.24
CA GLU A 49 20.69 7.88 2.98
C GLU A 49 19.28 8.37 2.58
N LEU A 50 18.27 7.52 2.74
CA LEU A 50 16.86 7.89 2.55
C LEU A 50 16.42 9.04 3.46
N ARG A 51 16.87 9.04 4.73
CA ARG A 51 16.58 10.14 5.66
C ARG A 51 17.21 11.46 5.23
N ASN A 52 18.39 11.42 4.61
CA ASN A 52 19.05 12.60 4.08
C ASN A 52 18.36 13.14 2.82
N MET A 53 17.76 12.28 2.01
CA MET A 53 16.96 12.66 0.84
C MET A 53 15.52 13.08 1.17
N ALA A 54 15.01 12.73 2.35
CA ALA A 54 13.65 13.05 2.74
C ALA A 54 13.44 14.59 2.87
N PRO A 55 12.36 15.14 2.31
CA PRO A 55 12.08 16.58 2.40
C PRO A 55 11.76 16.96 3.84
N LYS A 56 12.33 18.08 4.30
CA LYS A 56 12.05 18.64 5.63
C LYS A 56 10.68 19.36 5.59
N ILE A 57 9.66 18.75 6.19
CA ILE A 57 8.31 19.32 6.23
C ILE A 57 8.24 20.32 7.40
N THR A 58 7.97 21.60 7.09
CA THR A 58 7.65 22.62 8.09
C THR A 58 6.18 22.98 7.95
N THR A 59 5.40 22.72 9.00
CA THR A 59 3.98 23.11 9.05
C THR A 59 3.87 24.59 9.40
N VAL A 60 3.13 25.35 8.60
CA VAL A 60 2.80 26.76 8.88
C VAL A 60 1.35 26.81 9.34
N ASP A 61 1.11 27.34 10.54
CA ASP A 61 -0.25 27.54 11.05
C ASP A 61 -0.89 28.73 10.34
N LYS A 62 -2.14 28.57 9.89
CA LYS A 62 -2.88 29.57 9.09
C LYS A 62 -3.77 30.47 9.94
N HIS A 63 -3.59 30.47 11.26
CA HIS A 63 -4.30 31.33 12.20
C HIS A 63 -3.50 32.58 12.58
N GLN A 64 -3.26 33.46 11.62
CA GLN A 64 -2.98 34.86 11.91
C GLN A 64 -3.57 35.67 10.74
N ASP A 65 -4.36 36.69 11.07
CA ASP A 65 -4.96 37.68 10.15
C ASP A 65 -6.32 37.32 9.53
N ARG A 66 -7.36 37.42 10.37
CA ARG A 66 -8.66 38.00 10.00
C ARG A 66 -9.01 39.14 10.96
#